data_AF-A0A1H2Q3X0-F1
#
_entry.id   AF-A0A1H2Q3X0-F1
#
_cell.length_a   1.000
_cell.length_b   1.000
_cell.length_c   1.000
_cell.angle_alpha   90.00
_cell.angle_beta   90.00
_cell.angle_gamma   90.00
#
_symmetry.space_group_name_H-M   'P 1'
#
loop_
_entity.id
_entity.type
_entity.pdbx_description
1 polymer ?
#
loop_
_entity_poly.entity_id
_entity_poly.type
_entity_poly.pdbx_seq_one_letter_code
_entity_poly.pdbx_strand_id
1 'polypeptide(L)'
;MHILGHIVRFVVSALVLMFVGYVVPGFGVMGFWSAILAAIVITLLGLAMEALFGRRISPYGRGIVGFISGAIVIYVAQLFVPGLHASILGALLASLVIGIIDLFIPTNLRRTHGDEH
;
A
#
# COMPACT_ATOMS: atom_id res chain seq x y z
N MET A 1 22.50 1.67 12.12
CA MET A 1 22.16 2.98 11.53
C MET A 1 21.34 2.75 10.25
N HIS A 2 20.03 2.47 10.35
CA HIS A 2 19.16 2.10 9.21
C HIS A 2 18.11 3.17 8.85
N ILE A 3 18.29 4.40 9.32
CA ILE A 3 17.34 5.49 9.08
C ILE A 3 17.26 5.82 7.58
N LEU A 4 18.40 5.75 6.87
CA LEU A 4 18.49 6.01 5.43
C LEU A 4 17.63 5.03 4.61
N GLY A 5 17.65 3.74 4.93
CA GLY A 5 16.83 2.74 4.23
C GLY A 5 15.33 2.93 4.47
N HIS A 6 14.92 3.31 5.68
CA HIS A 6 13.53 3.62 5.99
C HIS A 6 13.04 4.88 5.25
N ILE A 7 13.88 5.91 5.16
CA ILE A 7 13.55 7.13 4.41
C ILE A 7 13.42 6.82 2.91
N VAL A 8 14.37 6.08 2.33
CA VAL A 8 14.29 5.71 0.90
C VAL A 8 13.04 4.91 0.61
N ARG A 9 12.72 3.89 1.41
CA ARG A 9 11.49 3.10 1.25
C ARG A 9 10.24 3.98 1.31
N PHE A 10 10.23 4.94 2.24
CA PHE A 10 9.11 5.86 2.40
C PHE A 10 8.91 6.78 1.18
N VAL A 11 10.01 7.34 0.67
CA VAL A 11 10.00 8.17 -0.55
C VAL A 11 9.56 7.34 -1.75
N VAL A 12 10.07 6.12 -1.89
CA VAL A 12 9.67 5.19 -2.97
C VAL A 12 8.17 4.90 -2.91
N SER A 13 7.60 4.61 -1.72
CA SER A 13 6.15 4.39 -1.58
C SER A 13 5.32 5.61 -1.97
N ALA A 14 5.75 6.83 -1.62
CA ALA A 14 5.07 8.05 -2.04
C ALA A 14 5.15 8.26 -3.56
N LEU A 15 6.31 7.99 -4.17
CA LEU A 15 6.49 8.06 -5.62
C LEU A 15 5.64 7.02 -6.35
N VAL A 16 5.54 5.80 -5.82
CA VAL A 16 4.65 4.75 -6.34
C VAL A 16 3.21 5.23 -6.33
N LEU A 17 2.73 5.82 -5.23
CA LEU A 17 1.37 6.36 -5.15
C LEU A 17 1.12 7.47 -6.18
N MET A 18 2.07 8.38 -6.37
CA MET A 18 1.98 9.42 -7.39
C MET A 18 1.95 8.83 -8.80
N PHE A 19 2.79 7.82 -9.07
CA PHE A 19 2.82 7.11 -10.34
C PHE A 19 1.50 6.39 -10.63
N VAL A 20 0.95 5.69 -9.63
CA VAL A 20 -0.36 5.02 -9.73
C VAL A 20 -1.46 6.05 -10.02
N GLY A 21 -1.40 7.24 -9.39
CA GLY A 21 -2.30 8.35 -9.68
C GLY A 21 -2.27 8.87 -11.12
N TYR A 22 -1.16 8.65 -11.83
CA TYR A 22 -1.04 8.98 -13.25
C TYR A 22 -1.55 7.86 -14.16
N VAL A 23 -1.32 6.60 -13.76
CA VAL A 23 -1.67 5.42 -14.57
C VAL A 23 -3.14 5.04 -14.43
N VAL A 24 -3.73 5.25 -13.26
CA VAL A 24 -5.05 4.71 -12.92
C VAL A 24 -6.13 5.79 -13.03
N PRO A 25 -7.06 5.68 -13.99
CA PRO A 25 -8.16 6.62 -14.09
C PRO A 25 -9.07 6.53 -12.85
N GLY A 26 -9.45 7.69 -12.32
CA GLY A 26 -10.30 7.76 -11.13
C GLY A 26 -9.58 7.44 -9.82
N PHE A 27 -8.25 7.37 -9.80
CA PHE A 27 -7.40 7.41 -8.61
C PHE A 27 -6.38 8.55 -8.75
N GLY A 28 -6.20 9.38 -7.73
CA GLY A 28 -5.27 10.52 -7.81
C GLY A 28 -4.89 11.07 -6.44
N VAL A 29 -3.70 11.65 -6.36
CA VAL A 29 -3.16 12.25 -5.14
C VAL A 29 -2.65 13.67 -5.43
N MET A 30 -3.21 14.68 -4.79
CA MET A 30 -2.87 16.09 -5.01
C MET A 30 -1.62 16.49 -4.22
N GLY A 31 -0.45 16.30 -4.84
CA GLY A 31 0.84 16.78 -4.35
C GLY A 31 1.61 15.79 -3.47
N PHE A 32 2.88 16.11 -3.24
CA PHE A 32 3.84 15.23 -2.55
C PHE A 32 3.46 14.98 -1.07
N TRP A 33 3.03 16.01 -0.35
CA TRP A 33 2.65 15.87 1.06
C TRP A 33 1.42 14.98 1.26
N SER A 34 0.44 15.09 0.35
CA SER A 34 -0.74 14.22 0.33
C SER A 34 -0.35 12.77 0.04
N ALA A 35 0.64 12.53 -0.84
CA ALA A 35 1.15 11.19 -1.13
C ALA A 35 1.89 10.55 0.06
N ILE A 36 2.66 11.36 0.78
CA ILE A 36 3.29 10.96 2.05
C ILE A 36 2.24 10.55 3.08
N LEU A 37 1.21 11.37 3.26
CA LEU A 37 0.12 11.06 4.20
C LEU A 37 -0.67 9.83 3.75
N ALA A 38 -0.94 9.70 2.44
CA ALA A 38 -1.58 8.53 1.86
C ALA A 38 -0.79 7.24 2.16
N ALA A 39 0.53 7.26 1.97
CA ALA A 39 1.38 6.10 2.25
C ALA A 39 1.28 5.66 3.72
N ILE A 40 1.29 6.61 4.66
CA ILE A 40 1.12 6.31 6.09
C ILE A 40 -0.27 5.71 6.34
N VAL A 41 -1.33 6.37 5.88
CA VAL A 41 -2.71 5.93 6.12
C VAL A 41 -2.97 4.55 5.51
N ILE A 42 -2.54 4.31 4.27
CA ILE A 42 -2.68 3.02 3.58
C ILE A 42 -1.92 1.92 4.34
N THR A 43 -0.73 2.21 4.85
CA THR A 43 0.04 1.26 5.66
C THR A 43 -0.72 0.90 6.94
N LEU A 44 -1.25 1.89 7.67
CA LEU A 44 -2.00 1.66 8.90
C LEU A 44 -3.30 0.89 8.65
N LEU A 45 -4.04 1.25 7.61
CA LEU A 45 -5.27 0.55 7.22
C LEU A 45 -4.99 -0.87 6.73
N GLY A 46 -3.89 -1.10 6.01
CA GLY A 46 -3.45 -2.43 5.59
C GLY A 46 -3.17 -3.34 6.81
N LEU A 47 -2.48 -2.81 7.82
CA LEU A 47 -2.26 -3.53 9.07
C LEU A 47 -3.57 -3.83 9.81
N ALA A 48 -4.52 -2.88 9.83
CA ALA A 48 -5.83 -3.10 10.42
C ALA A 48 -6.61 -4.21 9.68
N MET A 49 -6.58 -4.21 8.34
CA MET A 49 -7.22 -5.27 7.56
C MET A 49 -6.56 -6.62 7.78
N GLU A 50 -5.22 -6.69 7.82
CA GLU A 50 -4.51 -7.93 8.12
C GLU A 50 -4.88 -8.47 9.51
N ALA A 51 -5.01 -7.61 10.51
CA ALA A 51 -5.44 -8.03 11.84
C ALA A 51 -6.86 -8.62 11.85
N LEU A 52 -7.77 -8.11 11.01
CA LEU A 52 -9.15 -8.60 10.89
C LEU A 52 -9.23 -9.95 10.13
N PHE A 53 -8.43 -10.12 9.07
CA PHE A 53 -8.54 -11.28 8.17
C PHE A 53 -7.45 -12.37 8.36
N GLY A 54 -6.35 -12.05 9.05
CA GLY A 54 -5.06 -12.74 9.01
C GLY A 54 -4.97 -14.16 9.58
N ARG A 55 -6.08 -14.81 9.95
CA ARG A 55 -6.06 -16.18 10.49
C ARG A 55 -6.89 -17.21 9.72
N ARG A 56 -7.58 -16.83 8.65
CA ARG A 56 -8.49 -17.76 7.93
C ARG A 56 -8.32 -17.83 6.42
N ILE A 57 -7.39 -17.09 5.82
CA ILE A 57 -7.26 -17.05 4.35
C ILE A 57 -6.38 -18.21 3.86
N SER A 58 -6.98 -19.12 3.09
CA SER A 58 -6.26 -20.22 2.44
C SER A 58 -5.28 -19.68 1.37
N PRO A 59 -4.19 -20.41 1.07
CA PRO A 59 -3.20 -19.99 0.06
C PRO A 59 -3.78 -19.61 -1.30
N TYR A 60 -4.79 -20.35 -1.74
CA TYR A 60 -5.50 -20.12 -3.00
C TYR A 60 -6.34 -18.83 -2.99
N GLY A 61 -6.88 -18.41 -1.84
CA GLY A 61 -7.71 -17.22 -1.71
C GLY A 61 -6.94 -15.92 -1.49
N ARG A 62 -5.64 -15.99 -1.15
CA ARG A 62 -4.85 -14.82 -0.76
C ARG A 62 -4.76 -13.74 -1.85
N GLY A 63 -4.76 -14.12 -3.13
CA GLY A 63 -4.71 -13.16 -4.25
C GLY A 63 -5.95 -12.28 -4.30
N ILE A 64 -7.14 -12.89 -4.39
CA ILE A 64 -8.41 -12.16 -4.50
C ILE A 64 -8.70 -11.39 -3.20
N VAL A 65 -8.49 -12.02 -2.04
CA VAL A 65 -8.73 -11.35 -0.75
C VAL A 65 -7.78 -10.17 -0.57
N GLY A 66 -6.50 -10.30 -0.95
CA GLY A 66 -5.54 -9.22 -0.93
C GLY A 66 -5.92 -8.08 -1.89
N PHE A 67 -6.36 -8.41 -3.10
CA PHE A 67 -6.83 -7.44 -4.09
C PHE A 67 -8.03 -6.61 -3.58
N ILE A 68 -9.05 -7.27 -3.05
CA ILE A 68 -10.25 -6.62 -2.52
C ILE A 68 -9.92 -5.84 -1.25
N SER A 69 -9.12 -6.42 -0.34
CA SER A 69 -8.62 -5.73 0.85
C SER A 69 -7.88 -4.45 0.48
N GLY A 70 -6.95 -4.52 -0.49
CA GLY A 70 -6.21 -3.36 -0.98
C GLY A 70 -7.13 -2.29 -1.57
N ALA A 71 -8.13 -2.67 -2.34
CA ALA A 71 -9.11 -1.74 -2.90
C ALA A 71 -9.92 -1.03 -1.79
N ILE A 72 -10.36 -1.78 -0.77
CA ILE A 72 -11.06 -1.19 0.38
C ILE A 72 -10.13 -0.25 1.14
N VAL A 73 -8.88 -0.65 1.39
CA VAL A 73 -7.89 0.20 2.07
C VAL A 73 -7.69 1.52 1.33
N ILE A 74 -7.49 1.47 0.01
CA ILE A 74 -7.31 2.67 -0.83
C ILE A 74 -8.57 3.55 -0.80
N TYR A 75 -9.73 2.93 -0.96
CA TYR A 75 -11.00 3.66 -0.95
C TYR A 75 -11.27 4.32 0.41
N VAL A 76 -10.96 3.65 1.51
CA VAL A 76 -11.13 4.19 2.87
C VAL A 76 -10.07 5.24 3.19
N ALA A 77 -8.85 5.10 2.67
CA ALA A 77 -7.76 6.06 2.89
C ALA A 77 -8.14 7.48 2.43
N GLN A 78 -8.96 7.61 1.38
CA GLN A 78 -9.40 8.91 0.88
C GLN A 78 -10.17 9.74 1.93
N LEU A 79 -10.77 9.08 2.93
CA LEU A 79 -11.50 9.75 4.01
C LEU A 79 -10.56 10.46 5.00
N PHE A 80 -9.31 9.98 5.10
CA PHE A 80 -8.33 10.49 6.05
C PHE A 80 -7.29 11.41 5.40
N VAL A 81 -7.12 11.32 4.08
CA VAL A 81 -6.05 12.00 3.35
C VAL A 81 -6.63 13.11 2.49
N PRO A 82 -6.45 14.40 2.87
CA PRO A 82 -6.83 15.50 2.01
C PRO A 82 -6.13 15.41 0.66
N GLY A 83 -6.90 15.57 -0.42
CA GLY A 83 -6.39 15.53 -1.78
C GLY A 83 -6.11 14.14 -2.35
N LEU A 84 -6.44 13.07 -1.62
CA LEU A 84 -6.56 11.72 -2.18
C LEU A 84 -7.98 11.53 -2.71
N HIS A 85 -8.11 11.13 -3.96
CA HIS A 85 -9.38 10.81 -4.58
C HIS A 85 -9.33 9.41 -5.18
N ALA A 86 -10.28 8.57 -4.80
CA ALA A 86 -10.38 7.21 -5.32
C ALA A 86 -11.84 6.83 -5.56
N SER A 87 -12.24 6.76 -6.84
CA SER A 87 -13.50 6.13 -7.22
C SER A 87 -13.46 4.62 -6.91
N ILE A 88 -14.61 3.96 -6.88
CA ILE A 88 -14.66 2.51 -6.65
C ILE A 88 -13.83 1.75 -7.70
N LEU A 89 -13.99 2.11 -8.98
CA LEU A 89 -13.21 1.52 -10.08
C LEU A 89 -11.73 1.91 -9.98
N GLY A 90 -11.43 3.18 -9.66
CA GLY A 90 -10.05 3.65 -9.47
C GLY A 90 -9.35 2.92 -8.33
N ALA A 91 -10.02 2.65 -7.22
CA ALA A 91 -9.45 1.92 -6.09
C ALA A 91 -9.17 0.45 -6.42
N LEU A 92 -10.05 -0.20 -7.19
CA LEU A 92 -9.83 -1.55 -7.71
C LEU A 92 -8.64 -1.59 -8.67
N LEU A 93 -8.58 -0.67 -9.64
CA LEU A 93 -7.46 -0.62 -10.57
C LEU A 93 -6.14 -0.26 -9.87
N ALA A 94 -6.18 0.67 -8.90
CA ALA A 94 -5.03 1.05 -8.10
C ALA A 94 -4.51 -0.11 -7.25
N SER A 95 -5.38 -0.89 -6.62
CA SER A 95 -4.94 -2.07 -5.84
C SER A 95 -4.33 -3.15 -6.73
N LEU A 96 -4.80 -3.29 -7.97
CA LEU A 96 -4.18 -4.19 -8.95
C LEU A 96 -2.77 -3.71 -9.30
N VAL A 97 -2.62 -2.43 -9.67
CA VAL A 97 -1.33 -1.87 -10.08
C VAL A 97 -0.33 -1.86 -8.91
N ILE A 98 -0.75 -1.46 -7.71
CA ILE A 98 0.09 -1.49 -6.51
C ILE A 98 0.50 -2.93 -6.19
N GLY A 99 -0.43 -3.88 -6.25
CA GLY A 99 -0.11 -5.29 -6.07
C GLY A 99 0.97 -5.75 -7.05
N ILE A 100 0.85 -5.41 -8.33
CA ILE A 100 1.88 -5.71 -9.34
C ILE A 100 3.21 -5.04 -9.00
N ILE A 101 3.22 -3.76 -8.60
CA ILE A 101 4.44 -3.04 -8.24
C ILE A 101 5.14 -3.72 -7.05
N ASP A 102 4.39 -4.16 -6.05
CA ASP A 102 4.92 -4.83 -4.86
C ASP A 102 5.57 -6.19 -5.18
N LEU A 103 5.17 -6.85 -6.28
CA LEU A 103 5.86 -8.06 -6.78
C LEU A 103 7.29 -7.75 -7.27
N PHE A 104 7.50 -6.58 -7.89
CA PHE A 104 8.80 -6.16 -8.41
C PHE A 104 9.67 -5.47 -7.36
N ILE A 105 9.04 -4.81 -6.39
CA ILE A 105 9.71 -4.13 -5.28
C ILE A 105 9.33 -4.81 -3.96
N PRO A 106 9.68 -6.09 -3.75
CA PRO A 106 9.37 -6.75 -2.49
C PRO A 106 10.16 -6.08 -1.36
N THR A 107 9.48 -5.31 -0.51
CA THR A 107 10.10 -4.62 0.64
C THR A 107 10.50 -5.57 1.79
N ASN A 108 10.56 -6.87 1.54
CA ASN A 108 10.89 -7.92 2.48
C ASN A 108 12.41 -8.08 2.62
N LEU A 109 13.07 -7.07 3.20
CA LEU A 109 14.33 -7.32 3.90
C LEU A 109 14.00 -7.97 5.23
N ARG A 110 13.84 -9.28 5.14
CA ARG A 110 13.60 -10.23 6.22
C ARG A 110 14.66 -10.06 7.30
N ARG A 111 14.22 -10.08 8.57
CA ARG A 111 15.05 -10.35 9.74
C ARG A 111 16.03 -11.49 9.43
N THR A 112 17.29 -11.19 9.18
CA THR A 112 18.35 -12.17 9.39
C THR A 112 18.44 -12.38 10.89
N HIS A 113 18.44 -13.66 11.29
CA HIS A 113 18.55 -14.14 12.66
C HIS A 113 19.45 -13.27 13.55
N GLY A 114 18.93 -12.85 14.69
CA GLY A 114 19.72 -12.97 15.91
C GLY A 114 19.71 -14.43 16.30
N ASP A 115 20.89 -14.97 16.58
CA ASP A 115 21.20 -15.99 17.60
C ASP A 115 22.52 -16.67 17.21
N GLU A 116 23.64 -16.00 17.50
CA GLU A 116 24.91 -16.67 17.74
C GLU A 116 25.41 -16.20 19.12
N HIS A 117 25.83 -17.19 19.90
CA HIS A 117 26.10 -17.18 21.35
C HIS A 117 27.10 -16.13 21.83
#